data_AF-A0A7X7YN10-F1
#
_entry.id   AF-A0A7X7YN10-F1
#
_cell.length_a   1.000
_cell.length_b   1.000
_cell.length_c   1.000
_cell.angle_alpha   90.00
_cell.angle_beta   90.00
_cell.angle_gamma   90.00
#
_symmetry.space_group_name_H-M   'P 1'
#
loop_
_entity.id
_entity.type
_entity.pdbx_description
1 polymer ?
#
loop_
_entity_poly.entity_id
_entity_poly.type
_entity_poly.pdbx_seq_one_letter_code
_entity_poly.pdbx_strand_id
1 'polypeptide(L)'
;FARFRLHGYWAQLRRIVKRTGEEFLAAKDYLEFVRLLRCFIEMQESKIDEVHIFIAPDGTFFICDKKGHVIRREHIRTPSLSVIDGEFNYKDYLLSMLITLVPETIIFHVSDRIWECDPLRTIQQVFENRVVRCSGCERCRHLYSSKK
;
A
#
# COMPACT_ATOMS: atom_id res chain seq x y z
N PHE A 1 -3.59 -50.92 15.66
CA PHE A 1 -4.42 -49.92 14.97
C PHE A 1 -4.41 -48.53 15.60
N ALA A 2 -4.74 -48.34 16.89
CA ALA A 2 -4.75 -46.99 17.52
C ALA A 2 -3.38 -46.27 17.51
N ARG A 3 -2.30 -46.98 17.82
CA ARG A 3 -0.92 -46.45 17.86
C ARG A 3 -0.41 -45.94 16.49
N PHE A 4 -0.93 -46.48 15.39
CA PHE A 4 -0.56 -46.10 14.03
C PHE A 4 -1.23 -44.79 13.60
N ARG A 5 -2.51 -44.58 13.95
CA ARG A 5 -3.21 -43.32 13.68
C ARG A 5 -2.64 -42.15 14.49
N LEU A 6 -2.31 -42.38 15.77
CA LEU A 6 -1.71 -41.37 16.66
C LEU A 6 -0.41 -40.76 16.10
N HIS A 7 0.42 -41.56 15.42
CA HIS A 7 1.67 -41.05 14.85
C HIS A 7 1.42 -40.01 13.72
N GLY A 8 0.41 -40.25 12.87
CA GLY A 8 0.00 -39.30 11.83
C GLY A 8 -0.53 -37.99 12.41
N TYR A 9 -1.33 -38.06 13.48
CA TYR A 9 -1.82 -36.88 14.20
C TYR A 9 -0.68 -36.05 14.81
N TRP A 10 0.31 -36.68 15.44
CA TRP A 10 1.48 -35.97 15.99
C TRP A 10 2.31 -35.27 14.91
N ALA A 11 2.47 -35.89 13.74
CA ALA A 11 3.16 -35.27 12.61
C ALA A 11 2.39 -34.06 12.06
N GLN A 12 1.05 -34.16 11.97
CA GLN A 12 0.19 -33.03 11.58
C GLN A 12 0.27 -31.89 12.60
N LEU A 13 0.20 -32.20 13.91
CA LEU A 13 0.26 -31.20 14.96
C LEU A 13 1.60 -30.45 14.94
N ARG A 14 2.73 -31.16 14.77
CA ARG A 14 4.06 -30.53 14.61
C ARG A 14 4.13 -29.63 13.39
N ARG A 15 3.53 -30.03 12.26
CA ARG A 15 3.48 -29.19 11.05
C ARG A 15 2.67 -27.92 11.27
N ILE A 16 1.53 -28.03 11.93
CA ILE A 16 0.67 -26.88 12.26
C ILE A 16 1.43 -25.92 13.18
N VAL A 17 1.99 -26.42 14.29
CA VAL A 17 2.77 -25.59 15.23
C VAL A 17 3.94 -24.89 14.52
N LYS A 18 4.68 -25.62 13.66
CA LYS A 18 5.79 -25.04 12.91
C LYS A 18 5.32 -23.93 11.97
N ARG A 19 4.30 -24.20 11.15
CA ARG A 19 3.74 -23.21 10.21
C ARG A 19 3.23 -21.97 10.95
N THR A 20 2.46 -22.16 12.03
CA THR A 20 1.95 -21.06 12.84
C THR A 20 3.10 -20.24 13.46
N GLY A 21 4.18 -20.90 13.87
CA GLY A 21 5.39 -20.20 14.33
C GLY A 21 6.05 -19.35 13.24
N GLU A 22 6.17 -19.88 12.01
CA GLU A 22 6.71 -19.14 10.86
C GLU A 22 5.83 -17.93 10.49
N GLU A 23 4.50 -18.11 10.46
CA GLU A 23 3.53 -17.03 10.20
C GLU A 23 3.60 -15.94 11.28
N PHE A 24 3.74 -16.32 12.55
CA PHE A 24 3.90 -15.38 13.66
C PHE A 24 5.19 -14.55 13.53
N LEU A 25 6.32 -15.20 13.20
CA LEU A 25 7.59 -14.51 12.98
C LEU A 25 7.50 -13.55 11.80
N ALA A 26 6.93 -13.98 10.67
CA ALA A 26 6.75 -13.11 9.50
C ALA A 26 5.88 -11.89 9.81
N ALA A 27 4.80 -12.06 10.58
CA ALA A 27 3.96 -10.94 11.02
C ALA A 27 4.72 -9.98 11.94
N LYS A 28 5.57 -10.49 12.84
CA LYS A 28 6.43 -9.67 13.69
C LYS A 28 7.45 -8.89 12.86
N ASP A 29 8.12 -9.54 11.91
CA ASP A 29 9.12 -8.90 11.04
C ASP A 29 8.49 -7.78 10.21
N TYR A 30 7.26 -7.98 9.73
CA TYR A 30 6.50 -6.94 9.04
C TYR A 30 6.24 -5.72 9.94
N LEU A 31 5.80 -5.93 11.18
CA LEU A 31 5.55 -4.83 12.13
C LEU A 31 6.83 -4.07 12.48
N GLU A 32 7.94 -4.76 12.66
CA GLU A 32 9.25 -4.14 12.89
C GLU A 32 9.71 -3.33 11.67
N PHE A 33 9.52 -3.85 10.45
CA PHE A 33 9.79 -3.11 9.22
C PHE A 33 8.99 -1.80 9.13
N VAL A 34 7.67 -1.87 9.39
CA VAL A 34 6.80 -0.68 9.43
C VAL A 34 7.28 0.31 10.49
N ARG A 35 7.65 -0.16 11.69
CA ARG A 35 8.16 0.71 12.77
C ARG A 35 9.44 1.42 12.35
N LEU A 36 10.38 0.71 11.74
CA LEU A 36 11.64 1.30 11.27
C LEU A 36 11.41 2.39 10.23
N LEU A 37 10.50 2.18 9.28
CA LEU A 37 10.16 3.19 8.28
C LEU A 37 9.51 4.43 8.91
N ARG A 38 8.63 4.25 9.90
CA ARG A 38 8.03 5.37 10.64
C ARG A 38 9.10 6.22 11.32
N CYS A 39 9.98 5.57 12.10
CA CYS A 39 11.09 6.26 12.76
C CYS A 39 11.98 6.99 11.75
N PHE A 40 12.25 6.38 10.59
CA PHE A 40 13.02 7.04 9.53
C PHE A 40 12.32 8.32 9.03
N ILE A 41 11.02 8.27 8.75
CA ILE A 41 10.25 9.43 8.25
C ILE A 41 10.15 10.55 9.29
N GLU A 42 9.99 10.22 10.56
CA GLU A 42 9.89 11.20 11.66
C GLU A 42 11.20 11.97 11.88
N MET A 43 12.34 11.36 11.59
CA MET A 43 13.66 11.99 11.73
C MET A 43 14.02 12.92 10.56
N GLN A 44 13.25 12.91 9.47
CA GLN A 44 13.53 13.71 8.28
C GLN A 44 12.70 15.00 8.30
N GLU A 45 13.32 16.12 7.93
CA GLU A 45 12.57 17.33 7.60
C GLU A 45 11.72 17.10 6.34
N SER A 46 10.49 17.61 6.35
CA SER A 46 9.62 17.49 5.18
C SER A 46 10.16 18.31 4.02
N LYS A 47 10.19 17.71 2.83
CA LYS A 47 10.65 18.37 1.60
C LYS A 47 9.50 18.97 0.79
N ILE A 48 8.26 18.65 1.16
CA ILE A 48 7.06 19.08 0.42
C ILE A 48 5.83 19.08 1.33
N ASP A 49 5.11 20.19 1.35
CA ASP A 49 3.93 20.36 2.21
C ASP A 49 2.85 19.31 1.91
N GLU A 50 2.47 19.17 0.64
CA GLU A 50 1.31 18.36 0.26
C GLU A 50 1.51 17.70 -1.10
N VAL A 51 1.20 16.41 -1.13
CA VAL A 51 1.22 15.57 -2.32
C VAL A 51 -0.17 14.99 -2.56
N HIS A 52 -0.64 15.09 -3.79
CA HIS A 52 -1.86 14.42 -4.23
C HIS A 52 -1.52 13.22 -5.10
N ILE A 53 -2.14 12.08 -4.81
CA ILE A 53 -2.00 10.84 -5.55
C ILE A 53 -3.34 10.49 -6.18
N PHE A 54 -3.33 10.25 -7.48
CA PHE A 54 -4.51 9.89 -8.26
C PHE A 54 -4.30 8.50 -8.86
N ILE A 55 -5.27 7.63 -8.63
CA ILE A 55 -5.30 6.29 -9.22
C ILE A 55 -6.61 6.16 -9.98
N ALA A 56 -6.52 6.19 -11.30
CA ALA A 56 -7.68 6.08 -12.17
C ALA A 56 -8.06 4.60 -12.41
N PRO A 57 -9.33 4.29 -12.72
CA PRO A 57 -9.79 2.92 -12.93
C PRO A 57 -9.14 2.18 -14.11
N ASP A 58 -8.51 2.91 -15.02
CA ASP A 58 -7.76 2.38 -16.16
C ASP A 58 -6.31 1.99 -15.80
N GLY A 59 -5.92 2.14 -14.53
CA GLY A 59 -4.57 1.88 -14.05
C GLY A 59 -3.62 3.08 -14.20
N THR A 60 -4.11 4.24 -14.66
CA THR A 60 -3.28 5.44 -14.76
C THR A 60 -2.98 6.00 -13.37
N PHE A 61 -1.69 6.28 -13.12
CA PHE A 61 -1.18 6.76 -11.84
C PHE A 61 -0.53 8.14 -11.99
N PHE A 62 -0.86 9.05 -11.10
CA PHE A 62 -0.40 10.44 -11.19
C PHE A 62 -0.17 11.06 -9.81
N ILE A 63 0.97 11.74 -9.67
CA ILE A 63 1.35 12.48 -8.46
C ILE A 63 1.58 13.94 -8.79
N CYS A 64 0.97 14.84 -8.03
CA CYS A 64 1.27 16.26 -8.11
C CYS A 64 1.42 16.91 -6.73
N ASP A 65 2.06 18.07 -6.71
CA ASP A 65 2.10 18.92 -5.53
C ASP A 65 0.75 19.62 -5.28
N LYS A 66 0.66 20.38 -4.19
CA LYS A 66 -0.48 21.25 -3.84
C LYS A 66 -0.93 22.18 -4.98
N LYS A 67 0.01 22.70 -5.76
CA LYS A 67 -0.22 23.65 -6.87
C LYS A 67 -0.67 22.94 -8.15
N GLY A 68 -0.65 21.60 -8.18
CA GLY A 68 -1.00 20.80 -9.35
C GLY A 68 0.19 20.57 -10.29
N HIS A 69 1.41 20.94 -9.92
CA HIS A 69 2.59 20.59 -10.71
C HIS A 69 2.83 19.09 -10.61
N VAL A 70 2.93 18.46 -11.78
CA VAL A 70 3.23 17.04 -11.89
C VAL A 70 4.60 16.78 -11.29
N ILE A 71 4.65 15.99 -10.21
CA ILE A 71 5.90 15.49 -9.67
C ILE A 71 6.33 14.29 -10.51
N ARG A 72 5.40 13.36 -10.73
CA ARG A 72 5.56 12.22 -11.66
C ARG A 72 4.22 11.76 -12.22
N ARG A 73 4.27 11.23 -13.44
CA ARG A 73 3.16 10.54 -14.09
C ARG A 73 3.69 9.20 -14.59
N GLU A 74 3.15 8.11 -14.08
CA GLU A 74 3.51 6.77 -14.52
C GLU A 74 2.28 6.11 -15.13
N HIS A 75 2.44 5.55 -16.32
CA HIS A 75 1.42 4.68 -16.89
C HIS A 75 1.72 3.28 -16.39
N ILE A 76 1.08 2.87 -15.30
CA ILE A 76 1.14 1.49 -14.82
C ILE A 76 0.16 0.65 -15.66
N ARG A 77 0.30 0.71 -17.00
CA ARG A 77 -0.40 -0.17 -17.92
C ARG A 77 0.33 -1.51 -17.92
N THR A 78 0.00 -2.40 -16.98
CA THR A 78 0.21 -3.83 -17.24
C THR A 78 -0.90 -4.31 -18.18
N PRO A 79 -0.61 -5.02 -19.29
CA PRO A 79 -1.61 -5.47 -20.27
C PRO A 79 -2.63 -6.50 -19.76
N SER A 80 -2.63 -6.80 -18.46
CA SER A 80 -3.43 -7.86 -17.85
C SER A 80 -3.89 -7.44 -16.47
N LEU A 81 -4.85 -6.51 -16.44
CA LEU A 81 -5.69 -6.26 -15.27
C LEU A 81 -6.68 -7.43 -15.08
N SER A 82 -6.15 -8.61 -14.75
CA SER A 82 -6.80 -9.43 -13.73
C SER A 82 -6.35 -8.84 -12.40
N VAL A 83 -7.32 -8.38 -11.61
CA VAL A 83 -7.27 -7.54 -10.39
C VAL A 83 -6.42 -8.10 -9.23
N ILE A 84 -5.47 -9.01 -9.48
CA ILE A 84 -4.77 -9.77 -8.45
C ILE A 84 -3.24 -9.72 -8.62
N ASP A 85 -2.71 -9.50 -9.83
CA ASP A 85 -1.25 -9.66 -10.09
C ASP A 85 -0.48 -8.34 -10.29
N GLY A 86 -1.21 -7.22 -10.48
CA GLY A 86 -0.63 -5.88 -10.64
C GLY A 86 -0.35 -5.13 -9.33
N GLU A 87 -0.74 -5.69 -8.18
CA GLU A 87 -0.67 -5.02 -6.87
C GLU A 87 0.76 -4.85 -6.33
N PHE A 88 1.68 -5.73 -6.71
CA PHE A 88 3.04 -5.71 -6.18
C PHE A 88 3.90 -4.57 -6.75
N ASN A 89 3.76 -4.20 -8.02
CA ASN A 89 4.71 -3.29 -8.66
C ASN A 89 4.52 -1.81 -8.22
N TYR A 90 3.28 -1.37 -8.00
CA TYR A 90 3.04 0.04 -7.68
C TYR A 90 3.17 0.36 -6.20
N LYS A 91 2.94 -0.62 -5.31
CA LYS A 91 3.04 -0.44 -3.85
C LYS A 91 4.45 0.00 -3.46
N ASP A 92 5.45 -0.76 -3.87
CA ASP A 92 6.84 -0.54 -3.50
C ASP A 92 7.38 0.73 -4.16
N TYR A 93 6.96 1.00 -5.40
CA TYR A 93 7.23 2.27 -6.07
C TYR A 93 6.67 3.45 -5.28
N LEU A 94 5.39 3.41 -4.92
CA LEU A 94 4.73 4.49 -4.19
C LEU A 94 5.37 4.72 -2.82
N LEU A 95 5.65 3.63 -2.10
CA LEU A 95 6.33 3.67 -0.82
C LEU A 95 7.73 4.31 -0.96
N SER A 96 8.54 3.87 -1.92
CA SER A 96 9.88 4.42 -2.17
C SER A 96 9.84 5.92 -2.49
N MET A 97 8.86 6.35 -3.27
CA MET A 97 8.71 7.75 -3.66
C MET A 97 8.26 8.62 -2.49
N LEU A 98 7.30 8.16 -1.71
CA LEU A 98 6.84 8.89 -0.52
C LEU A 98 7.93 8.97 0.55
N ILE A 99 8.73 7.91 0.73
CA ILE A 99 9.90 7.93 1.62
C ILE A 99 10.94 8.94 1.12
N THR A 100 11.11 9.07 -0.20
CA THR A 100 12.07 10.03 -0.79
C THR A 100 11.61 11.49 -0.60
N LEU A 101 10.31 11.73 -0.79
CA LEU A 101 9.70 13.05 -0.74
C LEU A 101 9.43 13.52 0.70
N VAL A 102 9.14 12.61 1.63
CA VAL A 102 8.77 12.90 3.02
C VAL A 102 7.70 14.01 3.08
N PRO A 103 6.52 13.84 2.46
CA PRO A 103 5.49 14.86 2.47
C PRO A 103 4.94 15.10 3.89
N GLU A 104 4.48 16.31 4.19
CA GLU A 104 3.71 16.56 5.43
C GLU A 104 2.31 15.97 5.32
N THR A 105 1.68 16.11 4.15
CA THR A 105 0.33 15.60 3.86
C THR A 105 0.27 14.84 2.53
N ILE A 106 -0.42 13.71 2.54
CA ILE A 106 -0.63 12.81 1.39
C ILE A 106 -2.14 12.67 1.19
N ILE A 107 -2.64 13.13 0.05
CA ILE A 107 -4.07 13.07 -0.28
C ILE A 107 -4.29 12.06 -1.41
N PHE A 108 -4.99 10.97 -1.08
CA PHE A 108 -5.39 9.94 -2.04
C PHE A 108 -6.73 10.25 -2.69
N HIS A 109 -6.73 10.31 -4.00
CA HIS A 109 -7.90 10.49 -4.86
C HIS A 109 -8.23 9.16 -5.54
N VAL A 110 -8.85 8.27 -4.77
CA VAL A 110 -9.13 6.88 -5.17
C VAL A 110 -10.56 6.48 -4.80
N SER A 111 -11.10 5.49 -5.53
CA SER A 111 -12.41 4.90 -5.23
C SER A 111 -12.40 4.13 -3.89
N ASP A 112 -13.59 3.87 -3.31
CA ASP A 112 -13.71 3.11 -2.05
C ASP A 112 -13.04 1.73 -2.15
N ARG A 113 -13.18 1.07 -3.30
CA ARG A 113 -12.60 -0.26 -3.53
C ARG A 113 -11.08 -0.24 -3.47
N ILE A 114 -10.46 0.78 -4.06
CA ILE A 114 -9.00 0.92 -4.09
C ILE A 114 -8.47 1.34 -2.71
N TRP A 115 -9.22 2.17 -1.99
CA TRP A 115 -8.83 2.63 -0.65
C TRP A 115 -8.60 1.49 0.35
N GLU A 116 -9.40 0.42 0.25
CA GLU A 116 -9.33 -0.75 1.13
C GLU A 116 -8.33 -1.82 0.66
N CYS A 117 -7.69 -1.65 -0.49
CA CYS A 117 -6.71 -2.61 -1.01
C CYS A 117 -5.43 -2.65 -0.14
N ASP A 118 -4.84 -3.84 0.00
CA ASP A 118 -3.64 -4.08 0.83
C ASP A 118 -2.44 -3.15 0.51
N PRO A 119 -2.15 -2.78 -0.76
CA PRO A 119 -1.09 -1.83 -1.08
C PRO A 119 -1.17 -0.48 -0.36
N LEU A 120 -2.38 0.03 -0.12
CA LEU A 120 -2.56 1.31 0.57
C LEU A 120 -2.46 1.17 2.09
N ARG A 121 -2.74 -0.02 2.65
CA ARG A 121 -2.63 -0.27 4.09
C ARG A 121 -1.22 -0.07 4.61
N THR A 122 -0.21 -0.57 3.90
CA THR A 122 1.19 -0.35 4.31
C THR A 122 1.55 1.14 4.31
N ILE A 123 1.07 1.91 3.33
CA ILE A 123 1.32 3.35 3.27
C ILE A 123 0.61 4.09 4.41
N GLN A 124 -0.66 3.77 4.65
CA GLN A 124 -1.42 4.28 5.79
C GLN A 124 -0.72 3.97 7.11
N GLN A 125 -0.18 2.76 7.25
CA GLN A 125 0.59 2.39 8.43
C GLN A 125 1.90 3.18 8.52
N VAL A 126 2.68 3.33 7.46
CA VAL A 126 4.00 4.00 7.51
C VAL A 126 3.89 5.51 7.69
N PHE A 127 2.90 6.17 7.09
CA PHE A 127 2.75 7.63 7.11
C PHE A 127 1.65 8.14 8.07
N GLU A 128 0.88 7.23 8.67
CA GLU A 128 -0.13 7.49 9.70
C GLU A 128 -1.00 8.73 9.41
N ASN A 129 -0.94 9.72 10.29
CA ASN A 129 -1.77 10.93 10.27
C ASN A 129 -1.52 11.84 9.06
N ARG A 130 -0.44 11.58 8.30
CA ARG A 130 -0.14 12.30 7.06
C ARG A 130 -1.02 11.82 5.90
N VAL A 131 -1.69 10.68 6.03
CA VAL A 131 -2.48 10.08 4.95
C VAL A 131 -3.96 10.45 5.08
N VAL A 132 -4.49 11.10 4.05
CA VAL A 132 -5.89 11.53 3.97
C VAL A 132 -6.51 11.00 2.69
N ARG A 133 -7.74 10.50 2.79
CA ARG A 133 -8.55 10.18 1.62
C ARG A 133 -9.35 11.40 1.19
N CYS A 134 -9.32 11.72 -0.10
CA CYS A 134 -10.18 12.74 -0.66
C CYS A 134 -11.66 12.28 -0.62
N SER A 135 -12.54 13.16 -0.15
CA SER A 135 -14.00 12.95 -0.11
C SER A 135 -14.72 13.16 -1.46
N GLY A 136 -13.97 13.43 -2.55
CA GLY A 136 -14.54 13.64 -3.88
C GLY A 136 -14.51 15.10 -4.34
N CYS A 137 -13.31 15.67 -4.51
CA CYS A 137 -13.14 17.03 -5.00
C CYS A 137 -13.39 17.16 -6.52
N GLU A 138 -13.29 18.38 -7.04
CA GLU A 138 -13.43 18.66 -8.47
C GLU A 138 -12.43 17.87 -9.32
N ARG A 139 -11.19 17.70 -8.85
CA ARG A 139 -10.17 16.91 -9.56
C ARG A 139 -10.58 15.43 -9.69
N CYS A 140 -11.18 14.85 -8.65
CA CYS A 140 -11.78 13.51 -8.73
C CYS A 140 -12.89 13.48 -9.78
N ARG A 141 -13.81 14.47 -9.77
CA ARG A 141 -14.89 14.54 -10.75
C ARG A 141 -14.37 14.57 -12.19
N HIS A 142 -13.30 15.32 -12.47
CA HIS A 142 -12.66 15.33 -13.78
C HIS A 142 -12.05 13.98 -14.17
N LEU A 143 -11.35 13.32 -13.25
CA LEU A 143 -10.72 12.02 -13.53
C LEU A 143 -11.72 10.90 -13.82
N TYR A 144 -12.88 10.92 -13.16
CA TYR A 144 -13.94 9.93 -13.41
C TYR A 144 -14.92 10.35 -14.53
N SER A 145 -14.87 11.61 -15.02
CA SER A 145 -15.77 12.10 -16.08
C SER A 145 -15.20 12.01 -17.49
N SER A 146 -13.88 11.86 -17.69
CA SER A 146 -13.26 11.56 -19.01
C SER A 146 -13.61 10.17 -19.59
N LYS A 147 -14.71 9.54 -19.10
CA LYS A 147 -15.28 8.28 -19.57
C LYS A 147 -16.69 8.43 -20.17
N LYS A 148 -17.06 9.62 -20.64
CA LYS A 148 -18.25 9.79 -21.51
C LYS A 148 -17.84 10.16 -22.91
#